data_AF-I7IHB0-F1
#
_entry.id   AF-I7IHB0-F1
#
_cell.length_a   1.000
_cell.length_b   1.000
_cell.length_c   1.000
_cell.angle_alpha   90.00
_cell.angle_beta   90.00
_cell.angle_gamma   90.00
#
_symmetry.space_group_name_H-M   'P 1'
#
loop_
_entity.id
_entity.type
_entity.pdbx_description
1 polymer ?
#
loop_
_entity_poly.entity_id
_entity_poly.type
_entity_poly.pdbx_seq_one_letter_code
_entity_poly.pdbx_strand_id
1 'polypeptide(L)'
;MGVSARFKIWVDAFNNSKWKNLGNEVAEGVGSKYTNFSLQHAMDKINFLPTLYLNREFLLSLSYKNPFLLRNTFLPQKYSYILLDKQQESTELSATNNN
;
A
#
# COMPACT_ATOMS: atom_id res chain seq x y z
N MET A 1 0.94 13.38 -18.73
CA MET A 1 1.05 13.48 -17.26
C MET A 1 1.81 12.27 -16.76
N GLY A 2 3.01 12.44 -16.23
CA GLY A 2 3.90 11.34 -15.86
C GLY A 2 3.39 10.48 -14.69
N VAL A 3 3.80 9.22 -14.64
CA VAL A 3 3.44 8.20 -13.63
C VAL A 3 3.66 8.71 -12.20
N SER A 4 4.69 9.53 -11.99
CA SER A 4 5.03 10.17 -10.71
C SER A 4 3.91 11.06 -10.13
N ALA A 5 3.18 11.80 -10.98
CA ALA A 5 2.08 12.65 -10.53
C ALA A 5 0.89 11.84 -10.01
N ARG A 6 0.62 10.67 -10.64
CA ARG A 6 -0.48 9.79 -10.23
C ARG A 6 -0.18 9.04 -8.92
N PHE A 7 1.07 8.61 -8.74
CA PHE A 7 1.50 8.00 -7.48
C PHE A 7 1.37 8.98 -6.30
N LYS A 8 1.80 10.23 -6.50
CA LYS A 8 1.72 11.27 -5.48
C LYS A 8 0.28 11.56 -5.02
N ILE A 9 -0.70 11.51 -5.92
CA ILE A 9 -2.12 11.66 -5.57
C ILE A 9 -2.55 10.62 -4.54
N TRP A 10 -2.16 9.36 -4.72
CA TRP A 10 -2.50 8.30 -3.76
C TRP A 10 -1.77 8.47 -2.43
N VAL A 11 -0.48 8.83 -2.46
CA VAL A 11 0.30 9.11 -1.24
C VAL A 11 -0.32 10.26 -0.45
N ASP A 12 -0.65 11.35 -1.12
CA ASP A 12 -1.27 12.52 -0.51
C ASP A 12 -2.68 12.17 0.03
N ALA A 13 -3.44 11.34 -0.68
CA ALA A 13 -4.74 10.85 -0.21
C ALA A 13 -4.61 9.99 1.07
N PHE A 14 -3.63 9.09 1.15
CA PHE A 14 -3.39 8.27 2.34
C PHE A 14 -2.86 9.10 3.52
N ASN A 15 -2.01 10.10 3.27
CA ASN A 15 -1.49 10.98 4.32
C ASN A 15 -2.57 11.93 4.89
N ASN A 16 -3.47 12.41 4.02
CA ASN A 16 -4.58 13.29 4.43
C ASN A 16 -5.77 12.51 5.01
N SER A 17 -5.84 11.20 4.77
CA SER A 17 -6.82 10.33 5.39
C SER A 17 -6.46 10.12 6.87
N LYS A 18 -7.18 10.79 7.77
CA LYS A 18 -7.21 10.35 9.17
C LYS A 18 -7.80 8.94 9.19
N TRP A 19 -7.07 7.99 9.77
CA TRP A 19 -7.55 6.65 10.05
C TRP A 19 -8.89 6.78 10.79
N LYS A 20 -9.97 6.33 10.16
CA LYS A 20 -11.28 6.33 10.82
C LYS A 20 -11.17 5.41 12.02
N ASN A 21 -11.64 5.87 13.17
CA ASN A 21 -11.70 5.05 14.36
C ASN A 21 -12.49 3.78 14.03
N LEU A 22 -11.95 2.63 14.44
CA LEU A 22 -12.67 1.37 14.25
C LEU A 22 -13.99 1.50 15.02
N GLY A 23 -15.10 1.11 14.40
CA GLY A 23 -16.47 1.32 14.88
C GLY A 23 -16.85 0.52 16.14
N ASN A 24 -15.90 0.36 17.07
CA ASN A 24 -16.00 -0.28 18.37
C ASN A 24 -16.16 0.75 19.51
N GLU A 25 -16.31 2.04 19.19
CA GLU A 25 -16.47 3.09 20.19
C GLU A 25 -17.84 3.07 20.88
N VAL A 26 -18.86 2.54 20.19
CA VAL A 26 -20.22 2.40 20.73
C VAL A 26 -20.38 0.99 21.25
N ALA A 27 -20.21 0.84 22.57
CA ALA A 27 -20.27 -0.45 23.26
C ALA A 27 -21.60 -1.18 23.00
N GLU A 28 -22.73 -0.46 23.02
CA GLU A 28 -24.08 -1.00 22.79
C GLU A 28 -25.01 0.09 22.22
N GLY A 29 -25.91 -0.27 21.29
CA GLY A 29 -26.90 0.66 20.73
C GLY A 29 -27.09 0.56 19.20
N VAL A 30 -27.99 1.37 18.65
CA VAL A 30 -28.27 1.42 17.20
C VAL A 30 -27.02 1.90 16.47
N GLY A 31 -26.44 1.05 15.63
CA GLY A 31 -25.18 1.30 14.92
C GLY A 31 -23.94 0.66 15.57
N SER A 32 -24.09 0.03 16.74
CA SER A 32 -23.04 -0.82 17.32
C SER A 32 -22.86 -2.08 16.47
N LYS A 33 -21.60 -2.43 16.19
CA LYS A 33 -21.25 -3.67 15.50
C LYS A 33 -21.05 -4.77 16.52
N TYR A 34 -21.32 -6.01 16.12
CA TYR A 34 -21.02 -7.16 16.95
C TYR A 34 -19.54 -7.15 17.37
N THR A 35 -19.30 -7.22 18.68
CA THR A 35 -17.97 -7.35 19.27
C THR A 35 -18.06 -8.21 20.52
N ASN A 36 -17.15 -9.18 20.66
CA ASN A 36 -16.90 -9.90 21.90
C ASN A 36 -15.51 -9.54 22.46
N PHE A 37 -15.07 -8.31 22.19
CA PHE A 37 -13.76 -7.81 22.53
C PHE A 37 -13.89 -6.65 23.51
N SER A 38 -13.19 -6.73 24.64
CA SER A 38 -13.28 -5.79 25.77
C SER A 38 -11.98 -5.00 26.03
N LEU A 39 -10.96 -5.15 25.17
CA LEU A 39 -9.66 -4.49 25.33
C LEU A 39 -9.50 -3.30 24.35
N GLN A 40 -10.52 -2.45 24.24
CA GLN A 40 -10.55 -1.31 23.32
C GLN A 40 -9.33 -0.40 23.51
N HIS A 41 -8.99 -0.05 24.75
CA HIS A 41 -7.84 0.81 25.06
C HIS A 41 -6.48 0.26 24.58
N ALA A 42 -6.33 -1.07 24.53
CA ALA A 42 -5.14 -1.70 23.97
C ALA A 42 -5.19 -1.68 22.43
N MET A 43 -6.36 -1.99 21.88
CA MET A 43 -6.60 -2.06 20.44
C MET A 43 -6.45 -0.69 19.76
N ASP A 44 -6.77 0.41 20.43
CA ASP A 44 -6.62 1.77 19.89
C ASP A 44 -5.20 2.08 19.41
N LYS A 45 -4.18 1.51 20.08
CA LYS A 45 -2.77 1.69 19.72
C LYS A 45 -2.34 0.83 18.53
N ILE A 46 -3.03 -0.27 18.28
CA ILE A 46 -2.67 -1.29 17.29
C ILE A 46 -3.76 -1.50 16.23
N ASN A 47 -4.69 -0.55 16.12
CA ASN A 47 -5.84 -0.58 15.21
C ASN A 47 -5.47 -0.71 13.73
N PHE A 48 -4.22 -0.39 13.36
CA PHE A 48 -3.70 -0.55 12.00
C PHE A 48 -3.33 -2.00 11.65
N LEU A 49 -3.17 -2.90 12.64
CA LEU A 49 -2.69 -4.26 12.43
C LEU A 49 -3.57 -5.08 11.47
N PRO A 50 -4.91 -5.09 11.57
CA PRO A 50 -5.73 -5.87 10.64
C PRO A 50 -5.50 -5.47 9.18
N THR A 51 -5.47 -4.17 8.90
CA THR A 51 -5.19 -3.65 7.55
C THR A 51 -3.76 -3.97 7.10
N LEU A 52 -2.78 -3.93 8.01
CA LEU A 52 -1.40 -4.31 7.73
C LEU A 52 -1.29 -5.78 7.31
N TYR A 53 -1.94 -6.69 8.04
CA TYR A 53 -1.92 -8.12 7.71
C TYR A 53 -2.60 -8.40 6.38
N LEU A 54 -3.76 -7.79 6.12
CA LEU A 54 -4.46 -7.90 4.84
C LEU A 54 -3.57 -7.45 3.68
N ASN A 55 -2.94 -6.28 3.79
CA ASN A 55 -2.04 -5.77 2.77
C ASN A 55 -0.84 -6.69 2.55
N ARG A 56 -0.32 -7.30 3.61
CA ARG A 56 0.78 -8.28 3.52
C ARG A 56 0.35 -9.54 2.77
N GLU A 57 -0.84 -10.08 3.05
CA GLU A 57 -1.38 -11.25 2.35
C GLU A 57 -1.51 -10.99 0.84
N PHE A 58 -2.07 -9.83 0.46
CA PHE A 58 -2.15 -9.42 -0.93
C PHE A 58 -0.76 -9.24 -1.56
N LEU A 59 0.15 -8.58 -0.86
CA LEU A 59 1.50 -8.34 -1.35
C LEU A 59 2.26 -9.64 -1.61
N LEU A 60 2.12 -10.65 -0.74
CA LEU A 60 2.72 -11.97 -0.94
C LEU A 60 2.20 -12.62 -2.22
N SER A 61 0.88 -12.58 -2.44
CA SER A 61 0.27 -13.15 -3.66
C SER A 61 0.74 -12.47 -4.95
N LEU A 62 0.92 -11.14 -4.91
CA LEU A 62 1.43 -10.36 -6.04
C LEU A 62 2.92 -10.62 -6.27
N SER A 63 3.69 -10.68 -5.20
CA SER A 63 5.14 -10.90 -5.25
C SER A 63 5.49 -12.31 -5.73
N TYR A 64 4.64 -13.30 -5.46
CA TYR A 64 4.79 -14.64 -6.02
C TYR A 64 4.68 -14.64 -7.55
N LYS A 65 3.76 -13.84 -8.11
CA LYS A 65 3.60 -13.70 -9.57
C LYS A 65 4.68 -12.82 -10.20
N ASN A 66 5.09 -11.76 -9.51
CA ASN A 66 6.12 -10.85 -9.98
C ASN A 66 6.97 -10.32 -8.81
N PRO A 67 8.14 -10.93 -8.53
CA PRO A 67 8.98 -10.53 -7.40
C PRO A 67 9.65 -9.17 -7.60
N PHE A 68 9.73 -8.66 -8.84
CA PHE A 68 10.35 -7.36 -9.14
C PHE A 68 9.54 -6.17 -8.60
N LEU A 69 8.27 -6.38 -8.25
CA LEU A 69 7.42 -5.36 -7.63
C LEU A 69 8.01 -4.81 -6.32
N LEU A 70 8.72 -5.66 -5.56
CA LEU A 70 9.36 -5.26 -4.30
C LEU A 70 10.76 -4.67 -4.51
N ARG A 71 11.34 -4.76 -5.70
CA ARG A 71 12.71 -4.30 -5.93
C ARG A 71 12.87 -2.80 -5.64
N ASN A 72 11.84 -2.03 -5.93
CA ASN A 72 11.81 -0.58 -5.72
C ASN A 72 11.64 -0.17 -4.25
N THR A 73 11.18 -1.07 -3.37
CA THR A 73 11.06 -0.78 -1.94
C THR A 73 12.37 -1.00 -1.18
N PHE A 74 13.27 -1.85 -1.71
CA PHE A 74 14.61 -2.08 -1.14
C PHE A 74 15.67 -1.08 -1.61
N LEU A 75 15.40 -0.34 -2.69
CA LEU A 75 16.28 0.72 -3.17
C LEU A 75 15.95 2.04 -2.47
N PRO A 76 16.94 2.81 -1.99
CA PRO A 76 16.69 4.13 -1.41
C PRO A 76 15.91 5.00 -2.41
N GLN A 77 14.86 5.69 -1.93
CA GLN A 77 13.92 6.48 -2.76
C GLN A 77 14.61 7.44 -3.74
N LYS A 78 15.84 7.88 -3.43
CA LYS A 78 16.67 8.75 -4.27
C LYS A 78 17.04 8.13 -5.63
N TYR A 79 16.99 6.80 -5.75
CA TYR A 79 17.43 6.05 -6.94
C TYR A 79 16.33 5.23 -7.62
N SER A 80 15.16 5.05 -6.99
CA SER A 80 14.13 4.13 -7.52
C SER A 80 13.50 4.62 -8.85
N TYR A 81 13.32 5.94 -9.01
CA TYR A 81 12.73 6.53 -10.20
C TYR A 81 13.69 6.50 -11.41
N ILE A 82 14.98 6.72 -11.18
CA ILE A 82 16.02 6.72 -12.22
C ILE A 82 16.17 5.32 -12.84
N LEU A 83 15.93 4.27 -12.06
CA LEU A 83 16.04 2.89 -12.52
C LEU A 83 14.81 2.42 -13.32
N LEU A 84 13.62 2.92 -13.01
CA LEU A 84 12.38 2.62 -13.75
C LEU A 84 12.39 3.21 -15.16
N ASP A 85 12.77 4.49 -15.30
CA ASP A 85 12.83 5.17 -16.60
C ASP A 85 13.88 4.50 -17.52
N LYS A 86 15.05 4.14 -16.98
CA LYS A 86 16.10 3.43 -17.74
C LYS A 86 15.71 2.02 -18.14
N GLN A 87 14.93 1.32 -17.31
CA GLN A 87 14.43 -0.01 -17.66
C GLN A 87 13.38 0.07 -18.77
N GLN A 88 12.47 1.04 -18.72
CA GLN A 88 11.51 1.27 -19.81
C GLN A 88 12.20 1.60 -21.14
N GLU A 89 13.18 2.51 -21.16
CA GLU A 89 13.99 2.78 -22.36
C GLU A 89 14.67 1.52 -22.92
N SER A 90 15.26 0.68 -22.05
CA SER A 90 15.93 -0.55 -22.51
C SER A 90 14.97 -1.60 -23.07
N THR A 91 13.72 -1.63 -22.60
CA THR A 91 12.71 -2.58 -23.08
C THR A 91 12.14 -2.12 -24.44
N GLU A 92 12.00 -0.82 -24.64
CA GLU A 92 11.55 -0.21 -25.90
C GLU A 92 12.60 -0.34 -27.01
N LEU A 93 13.88 -0.12 -26.71
CA LEU A 93 15.00 -0.31 -27.65
C LEU A 93 15.18 -1.77 -28.09
N SER A 94 14.83 -2.72 -27.22
CA SER A 94 14.87 -4.15 -27.54
C SER A 94 13.68 -4.58 -28.41
N ALA A 95 12.55 -3.88 -28.33
CA ALA A 95 11.38 -4.14 -29.16
C ALA A 95 11.52 -3.58 -30.58
N THR A 96 12.28 -2.49 -30.77
CA THR A 96 12.53 -1.90 -32.09
C THR A 96 13.59 -2.61 -32.92
N ASN A 97 14.52 -3.32 -32.29
CA ASN A 97 15.60 -4.05 -33.00
C ASN A 97 15.20 -5.45 -33.49
N ASN A 98 14.00 -5.92 -33.16
CA ASN A 98 13.47 -7.24 -33.53
C ASN A 98 12.38 -7.18 -34.63
N ASN A 99 12.18 -6.00 -35.25
CA ASN A 99 11.37 -5.77 -36.45
C ASN A 99 12.27 -5.27 -37.57
#